data_AF-A0A9X7PDN1-F1
#
_entry.id   AF-A0A9X7PDN1-F1
#
_cell.length_a   1.000
_cell.length_b   1.000
_cell.length_c   1.000
_cell.angle_alpha   90.00
_cell.angle_beta   90.00
_cell.angle_gamma   90.00
#
_symmetry.space_group_name_H-M   'P 1'
#
loop_
_entity.id
_entity.type
_entity.pdbx_description
1 polymer ?
#
loop_
_entity_poly.entity_id
_entity_poly.type
_entity_poly.pdbx_seq_one_letter_code
_entity_poly.pdbx_strand_id
1 'polypeptide(L)'
;MDNRRAIAPVTAALLVLAGATAGPALAAAPPAARPHPHARALAATEPGAEDEAAERQRIVDRTTDALTTPKRFRLKRGGPVLRSVPGRPDKDTNYLGKGNSNANMNEYNDFARNPGRSQWCGYFAAAMWGRRGVPADSGSSRAWRTGVGDRWHPYAADDLPLPGDVLMWAGRGTAGHVGVVAAVSGTRITTVEGNTGYHKDSIARQRYEWTGAGPVLKDRTKTIQGFASRF
;
A
#
# COMPACT_ATOMS: atom_id res chain seq x y z
N MET A 1 -1.78 41.96 -37.53
CA MET A 1 -0.38 41.50 -37.66
C MET A 1 -0.40 39.98 -37.54
N ASP A 2 -0.33 39.34 -38.69
CA ASP A 2 -0.42 37.88 -38.89
C ASP A 2 0.85 37.19 -38.38
N ASN A 3 0.72 36.21 -37.49
CA ASN A 3 1.80 35.27 -37.19
C ASN A 3 1.47 33.92 -37.85
N ARG A 4 1.97 33.76 -39.08
CA ARG A 4 1.97 32.52 -39.85
C ARG A 4 3.02 31.54 -39.31
N ARG A 5 2.63 30.26 -39.37
CA ARG A 5 3.34 29.03 -39.02
C ARG A 5 4.71 28.89 -39.69
N ALA A 6 5.61 28.16 -39.03
CA ALA A 6 6.60 27.32 -39.70
C ALA A 6 6.65 25.95 -38.99
N ILE A 7 6.21 24.91 -39.71
CA ILE A 7 6.34 23.49 -39.35
C ILE A 7 7.51 22.97 -40.18
N ALA A 8 8.53 22.43 -39.53
CA ALA A 8 9.64 21.74 -40.20
C ALA A 8 9.36 20.23 -40.26
N PRO A 9 9.56 19.56 -41.42
CA PRO A 9 9.45 18.12 -41.55
C PRO A 9 10.75 17.43 -41.10
N VAL A 10 10.63 16.36 -40.30
CA VAL A 10 11.73 15.44 -40.02
C VAL A 10 11.67 14.29 -41.00
N THR A 11 12.73 14.20 -41.81
CA THR A 11 12.95 13.24 -42.88
C THR A 11 13.23 11.85 -42.32
N ALA A 12 12.51 10.85 -42.84
CA ALA A 12 12.79 9.44 -42.62
C ALA A 12 14.03 9.00 -43.40
N ALA A 13 14.95 8.29 -42.74
CA ALA A 13 16.05 7.59 -43.39
C ALA A 13 15.75 6.08 -43.39
N LEU A 14 15.46 5.56 -44.59
CA LEU A 14 15.50 4.14 -44.93
C LEU A 14 16.98 3.70 -44.98
N LEU A 15 17.33 2.62 -44.29
CA LEU A 15 18.56 1.88 -44.55
C LEU A 15 18.17 0.45 -44.96
N VAL A 16 18.50 0.10 -46.20
CA VAL A 16 18.45 -1.26 -46.76
C VAL A 16 19.88 -1.63 -47.19
N LEU A 17 20.13 -2.94 -47.20
CA LEU A 17 21.27 -3.75 -47.71
C LEU A 17 21.97 -4.48 -46.57
N ALA A 18 22.37 -5.75 -46.66
CA ALA A 18 22.20 -6.81 -47.65
C ALA A 18 22.59 -8.13 -46.95
N GLY A 19 22.22 -9.26 -47.56
CA GLY A 19 22.30 -10.58 -46.94
C GLY A 19 23.70 -11.17 -46.77
N ALA A 20 23.73 -12.23 -45.96
CA ALA A 20 24.74 -13.26 -45.98
C ALA A 20 24.04 -14.61 -45.73
N THR A 21 24.10 -15.48 -46.74
CA THR A 21 23.71 -16.89 -46.68
C THR A 21 24.89 -17.71 -46.14
N ALA A 22 24.70 -18.46 -45.06
CA ALA A 22 25.59 -19.54 -44.66
C ALA A 22 24.76 -20.69 -44.07
N GLY A 23 25.02 -21.90 -44.58
CA GLY A 23 24.25 -23.12 -44.35
C GLY A 23 24.38 -23.73 -42.94
N PRO A 24 23.77 -24.91 -42.73
CA PRO A 24 23.53 -25.46 -41.41
C PRO A 24 24.78 -26.16 -40.88
N ALA A 25 25.29 -25.70 -39.74
CA ALA A 25 26.21 -26.49 -38.93
C ALA A 25 25.40 -27.20 -37.83
N LEU A 26 25.26 -28.52 -37.96
CA LEU A 26 24.85 -29.39 -36.85
C LEU A 26 25.92 -29.27 -35.75
N ALA A 27 25.64 -28.48 -34.72
CA ALA A 27 26.39 -28.50 -33.48
C ALA A 27 25.75 -29.56 -32.57
N ALA A 28 26.52 -30.60 -32.25
CA ALA A 28 26.17 -31.66 -31.33
C ALA A 28 25.80 -31.07 -29.96
N ALA A 29 24.67 -31.53 -29.40
CA ALA A 29 24.23 -31.19 -28.06
C ALA A 29 25.26 -31.66 -27.02
N PRO A 30 25.61 -30.84 -26.01
CA PRO A 30 26.39 -31.31 -24.88
C PRO A 30 25.59 -32.36 -24.08
N PRO A 31 26.26 -33.34 -23.46
CA PRO A 31 25.58 -34.38 -22.69
C PRO A 31 24.81 -33.74 -21.53
N ALA A 32 23.54 -34.15 -21.40
CA ALA A 32 22.65 -33.76 -20.33
C ALA A 32 23.33 -33.96 -18.97
N ALA A 33 23.54 -32.86 -18.25
CA ALA A 33 23.90 -32.92 -16.84
C ALA A 33 22.79 -33.68 -16.10
N ARG A 34 23.18 -34.74 -15.39
CA ARG A 34 22.29 -35.51 -14.52
C ARG A 34 21.58 -34.56 -13.55
N PRO A 35 20.26 -34.68 -13.35
CA PRO A 35 19.58 -33.87 -12.35
C PRO A 35 20.09 -34.26 -10.96
N HIS A 36 20.69 -33.30 -10.27
CA HIS A 36 20.92 -33.41 -8.83
C HIS A 36 19.56 -33.55 -8.13
N PRO A 37 19.35 -34.57 -7.28
CA PRO A 37 18.21 -34.57 -6.38
C PRO A 37 18.47 -33.46 -5.35
N HIS A 38 17.41 -32.78 -4.91
CA HIS A 38 17.41 -31.62 -4.00
C HIS A 38 17.42 -30.24 -4.65
N ALA A 39 16.48 -30.01 -5.56
CA ALA A 39 15.82 -28.70 -5.65
C ALA A 39 14.34 -28.92 -5.92
N ARG A 40 13.61 -29.36 -4.89
CA ARG A 40 12.15 -29.17 -4.86
C ARG A 40 11.93 -27.69 -4.62
N ALA A 41 12.11 -26.90 -5.68
CA ALA A 41 11.53 -25.58 -5.76
C ALA A 41 10.02 -25.80 -5.59
N LEU A 42 9.51 -25.48 -4.40
CA LEU A 42 8.10 -25.20 -4.23
C LEU A 42 7.85 -23.99 -5.12
N ALA A 43 7.45 -24.23 -6.37
CA ALA A 43 6.71 -23.25 -7.13
C ALA A 43 5.54 -22.87 -6.23
N ALA A 44 5.62 -21.69 -5.62
CA ALA A 44 4.48 -21.10 -4.95
C ALA A 44 3.45 -20.92 -6.06
N THR A 45 2.46 -21.80 -6.09
CA THR A 45 1.26 -21.61 -6.90
C THR A 45 0.77 -20.22 -6.57
N GLU A 46 0.70 -19.33 -7.56
CA GLU A 46 -0.01 -18.06 -7.44
C GLU A 46 -1.37 -18.39 -6.77
N PRO A 47 -1.70 -17.77 -5.63
CA PRO A 47 -2.95 -18.05 -4.95
C PRO A 47 -4.09 -17.88 -5.96
N GLY A 48 -5.00 -18.86 -6.03
CA GLY A 48 -6.13 -18.76 -6.95
C GLY A 48 -6.96 -17.51 -6.64
N ALA A 49 -7.76 -17.04 -7.60
CA ALA A 49 -8.63 -15.87 -7.38
C ALA A 49 -9.52 -15.98 -6.12
N GLU A 50 -9.91 -17.19 -5.74
CA GLU A 50 -10.64 -17.48 -4.49
C GLU A 50 -9.78 -17.24 -3.23
N ASP A 51 -8.49 -17.56 -3.29
CA ASP A 51 -7.54 -17.32 -2.19
C ASP A 51 -7.24 -15.82 -2.03
N GLU A 52 -7.16 -15.09 -3.14
CA GLU A 52 -7.01 -13.62 -3.14
C GLU A 52 -8.23 -12.96 -2.50
N ALA A 53 -9.45 -13.26 -2.97
CA ALA A 53 -10.67 -12.68 -2.44
C ALA A 53 -10.84 -12.96 -0.94
N ALA A 54 -10.55 -14.19 -0.52
CA ALA A 54 -10.59 -14.56 0.90
C ALA A 54 -9.54 -13.81 1.72
N GLU A 55 -8.33 -13.60 1.20
CA GLU A 55 -7.29 -12.82 1.90
C GLU A 55 -7.63 -11.33 1.95
N ARG A 56 -8.19 -10.74 0.90
CA ARG A 56 -8.72 -9.36 0.91
C ARG A 56 -9.76 -9.20 2.02
N GLN A 57 -10.71 -10.14 2.11
CA GLN A 57 -11.71 -10.11 3.17
C GLN A 57 -11.07 -10.21 4.56
N ARG A 58 -10.09 -11.10 4.77
CA ARG A 58 -9.35 -11.19 6.05
C ARG A 58 -8.63 -9.89 6.40
N ILE A 59 -8.08 -9.17 5.43
CA ILE A 59 -7.48 -7.84 5.66
C ILE A 59 -8.55 -6.84 6.11
N VAL A 60 -9.70 -6.80 5.43
CA VAL A 60 -10.83 -5.91 5.76
C VAL A 60 -11.39 -6.23 7.16
N ASP A 61 -11.50 -7.51 7.51
CA ASP A 61 -11.99 -7.95 8.82
C ASP A 61 -11.05 -7.52 9.94
N ARG A 62 -9.73 -7.77 9.79
CA ARG A 62 -8.71 -7.31 10.75
C ARG A 62 -8.75 -5.80 10.91
N THR A 63 -8.91 -5.09 9.79
CA THR A 63 -8.98 -3.63 9.74
C THR A 63 -10.20 -3.08 10.46
N THR A 64 -11.36 -3.70 10.24
CA THR A 64 -12.62 -3.32 10.89
C THR A 64 -12.60 -3.65 12.37
N ASP A 65 -12.12 -4.83 12.75
CA ASP A 65 -11.96 -5.24 14.15
C ASP A 65 -10.99 -4.32 14.93
N ALA A 66 -9.92 -3.84 14.29
CA ALA A 66 -9.04 -2.83 14.88
C ALA A 66 -9.77 -1.51 15.19
N LEU A 67 -10.76 -1.13 14.37
CA LEU A 67 -11.56 0.08 14.54
C LEU A 67 -12.72 -0.08 15.53
N THR A 68 -13.41 -1.23 15.54
CA THR A 68 -14.70 -1.36 16.22
C THR A 68 -14.64 -2.16 17.52
N THR A 69 -13.60 -2.96 17.73
CA THR A 69 -13.50 -3.84 18.90
C THR A 69 -12.63 -3.23 20.01
N PRO A 70 -13.08 -3.23 21.28
CA PRO A 70 -12.26 -2.81 22.41
C PRO A 70 -10.96 -3.62 22.50
N LYS A 71 -9.80 -2.95 22.44
CA LYS A 71 -8.48 -3.57 22.50
C LYS A 71 -7.86 -3.44 23.88
N ARG A 72 -7.19 -4.50 24.32
CA ARG A 72 -6.33 -4.45 25.51
C ARG A 72 -5.02 -3.80 25.12
N PHE A 73 -4.51 -2.88 25.92
CA PHE A 73 -3.23 -2.21 25.63
C PHE A 73 -2.48 -1.88 26.92
N ARG A 74 -1.18 -1.56 26.80
CA ARG A 74 -0.34 -1.09 27.90
C ARG A 74 0.38 0.19 27.48
N LEU A 75 0.52 1.14 28.40
CA LEU A 75 1.25 2.39 28.13
C LEU A 75 2.76 2.20 28.08
N LYS A 76 3.27 1.16 28.75
CA LYS A 76 4.69 0.79 28.82
C LYS A 76 4.82 -0.71 29.05
N ARG A 77 5.99 -1.27 28.71
CA ARG A 77 6.32 -2.68 28.97
C ARG A 77 6.13 -2.99 30.47
N GLY A 78 5.39 -4.07 30.77
CA GLY A 78 5.06 -4.47 32.14
C GLY A 78 4.05 -3.59 32.91
N GLY A 79 3.59 -2.47 32.34
CA GLY A 79 2.58 -1.59 32.98
C GLY A 79 1.18 -2.20 33.00
N PRO A 80 0.19 -1.62 33.70
CA PRO A 80 -1.16 -2.18 33.80
C PRO A 80 -1.84 -2.34 32.42
N VAL A 81 -2.72 -3.34 32.32
CA VAL A 81 -3.56 -3.55 31.12
C VAL A 81 -4.75 -2.61 31.18
N LEU A 82 -4.89 -1.80 30.14
CA LEU A 82 -6.03 -0.92 29.90
C LEU A 82 -6.89 -1.48 28.77
N ARG A 83 -8.09 -0.93 28.59
CA ARG A 83 -8.99 -1.29 27.49
C ARG A 83 -9.41 -0.04 26.73
N SER A 84 -9.36 -0.08 25.41
CA SER A 84 -9.85 1.02 24.57
C SER A 84 -11.38 1.03 24.54
N VAL A 85 -11.94 2.18 24.16
CA VAL A 85 -13.39 2.36 23.97
C VAL A 85 -13.61 2.86 22.54
N PRO A 86 -13.94 1.95 21.60
CA PRO A 86 -14.27 2.32 20.23
C PRO A 86 -15.54 3.17 20.16
N GLY A 87 -15.67 3.93 19.08
CA GLY A 87 -16.96 4.52 18.67
C GLY A 87 -17.52 5.52 19.67
N ARG A 88 -16.71 6.51 20.10
CA ARG A 88 -17.31 7.70 20.72
C ARG A 88 -18.43 8.21 19.80
N PRO A 89 -19.59 8.63 20.33
CA PRO A 89 -20.82 8.82 19.53
C PRO A 89 -20.68 9.78 18.34
N ASP A 90 -19.69 10.67 18.38
CA ASP A 90 -19.37 11.66 17.36
C ASP A 90 -18.28 11.23 16.37
N LYS A 91 -17.57 10.10 16.62
CA LYS A 91 -16.33 9.74 15.90
C LYS A 91 -16.10 8.24 15.78
N ASP A 92 -16.12 7.75 14.55
CA ASP A 92 -15.75 6.38 14.15
C ASP A 92 -14.23 6.17 14.29
N THR A 93 -13.81 5.96 15.55
CA THR A 93 -12.42 5.94 15.99
C THR A 93 -12.19 4.90 17.09
N ASN A 94 -10.96 4.38 17.16
CA ASN A 94 -10.45 3.60 18.28
C ASN A 94 -9.12 4.18 18.75
N TYR A 95 -9.03 4.51 20.04
CA TYR A 95 -7.83 5.10 20.62
C TYR A 95 -7.30 4.23 21.76
N LEU A 96 -6.09 3.71 21.59
CA LEU A 96 -5.34 3.01 22.62
C LEU A 96 -4.44 4.04 23.29
N GLY A 97 -4.98 4.70 24.31
CA GLY A 97 -4.23 5.63 25.12
C GLY A 97 -5.03 6.21 26.29
N LYS A 98 -4.33 6.86 27.21
CA LYS A 98 -4.88 7.63 28.34
C LYS A 98 -4.03 8.89 28.51
N GLY A 99 -4.68 10.05 28.64
CA GLY A 99 -3.98 11.33 28.84
C GLY A 99 -3.01 11.70 27.71
N ASN A 100 -3.45 11.58 26.44
CA ASN A 100 -2.64 11.83 25.24
C ASN A 100 -1.42 10.91 25.04
N SER A 101 -1.39 9.74 25.68
CA SER A 101 -0.38 8.72 25.39
C SER A 101 -0.59 8.06 24.03
N ASN A 102 0.48 7.71 23.30
CA ASN A 102 0.36 6.96 22.06
C ASN A 102 0.67 5.46 22.27
N ALA A 103 -0.23 4.71 22.90
CA ALA A 103 -0.05 3.25 23.05
C ALA A 103 -0.43 2.47 21.78
N ASN A 104 -1.21 3.09 20.88
CA ASN A 104 -1.41 2.59 19.52
C ASN A 104 -0.08 2.34 18.80
N MET A 105 0.85 3.30 18.84
CA MET A 105 2.18 3.13 18.25
C MET A 105 2.91 1.92 18.83
N ASN A 106 2.80 1.66 20.13
CA ASN A 106 3.44 0.51 20.75
C ASN A 106 2.88 -0.82 20.24
N GLU A 107 1.55 -0.92 20.10
CA GLU A 107 0.87 -2.13 19.67
C GLU A 107 1.21 -2.48 18.21
N TYR A 108 1.18 -1.50 17.31
CA TYR A 108 1.39 -1.76 15.88
C TYR A 108 2.88 -1.78 15.47
N ASN A 109 3.74 -1.09 16.22
CA ASN A 109 5.20 -1.09 16.00
C ASN A 109 5.97 -2.04 16.94
N ASP A 110 5.30 -2.94 17.65
CA ASP A 110 5.94 -3.95 18.52
C ASP A 110 6.90 -3.35 19.59
N PHE A 111 6.61 -2.14 20.07
CA PHE A 111 7.49 -1.36 20.95
C PHE A 111 8.91 -1.09 20.39
N ALA A 112 9.12 -1.26 19.08
CA ALA A 112 10.40 -0.91 18.46
C ALA A 112 10.67 0.59 18.67
N ARG A 113 11.93 0.93 19.01
CA ARG A 113 12.36 2.32 19.20
C ARG A 113 12.20 3.04 17.86
N ASN A 114 11.17 3.88 17.74
CA ASN A 114 10.93 4.67 16.54
C ASN A 114 11.71 5.99 16.64
N PRO A 115 12.82 6.19 15.89
CA PRO A 115 13.54 7.46 15.90
C PRO A 115 12.70 8.63 15.36
N GLY A 116 11.63 8.35 14.60
CA GLY A 116 10.67 9.33 14.07
C GLY A 116 9.44 9.59 14.94
N ARG A 117 9.39 9.05 16.18
CA ARG A 117 8.50 9.29 17.35
C ARG A 117 6.97 9.43 17.18
N SER A 118 6.39 9.64 16.00
CA SER A 118 4.98 10.00 15.83
C SER A 118 4.30 9.49 14.57
N GLN A 119 4.97 8.69 13.72
CA GLN A 119 4.37 8.12 12.51
C GLN A 119 4.27 6.60 12.61
N TRP A 120 3.04 6.09 12.62
CA TRP A 120 2.75 4.64 12.72
C TRP A 120 1.66 4.14 11.76
N CYS A 121 1.17 4.99 10.85
CA CYS A 121 0.20 4.60 9.82
C CYS A 121 0.67 3.41 8.97
N GLY A 122 1.96 3.39 8.58
CA GLY A 122 2.55 2.28 7.83
C GLY A 122 2.61 0.97 8.62
N TYR A 123 2.95 1.03 9.91
CA TYR A 123 2.93 -0.15 10.78
C TYR A 123 1.53 -0.72 10.97
N PHE A 124 0.53 0.16 11.09
CA PHE A 124 -0.87 -0.25 11.11
C PHE A 124 -1.24 -0.99 9.82
N ALA A 125 -0.97 -0.41 8.65
CA ALA A 125 -1.23 -1.04 7.36
C ALA A 125 -0.51 -2.39 7.24
N ALA A 126 0.75 -2.46 7.68
CA ALA A 126 1.53 -3.70 7.69
C ALA A 126 0.89 -4.78 8.55
N ALA A 127 0.41 -4.42 9.75
CA ALA A 127 -0.29 -5.35 10.63
C ALA A 127 -1.59 -5.87 10.00
N MET A 128 -2.33 -5.03 9.28
CA MET A 128 -3.56 -5.45 8.59
C MET A 128 -3.27 -6.40 7.43
N TRP A 129 -2.12 -6.25 6.77
CA TRP A 129 -1.59 -7.23 5.83
C TRP A 129 -0.94 -8.46 6.50
N GLY A 130 -1.01 -8.59 7.83
CA GLY A 130 -0.36 -9.68 8.55
C GLY A 130 1.16 -9.71 8.33
N ARG A 131 1.77 -8.56 8.08
CA ARG A 131 3.20 -8.35 7.81
C ARG A 131 3.75 -9.14 6.60
N ARG A 132 2.89 -9.54 5.67
CA ARG A 132 3.27 -10.24 4.43
C ARG A 132 3.13 -9.31 3.22
N GLY A 133 4.07 -9.40 2.27
CA GLY A 133 4.08 -8.54 1.08
C GLY A 133 4.29 -7.06 1.38
N VAL A 134 4.76 -6.71 2.58
CA VAL A 134 4.99 -5.32 3.01
C VAL A 134 6.39 -4.86 2.55
N PRO A 135 6.62 -3.55 2.35
CA PRO A 135 7.97 -3.06 2.06
C PRO A 135 8.90 -3.26 3.28
N ALA A 136 10.21 -3.33 3.04
CA ALA A 136 11.20 -3.57 4.10
C ALA A 136 11.13 -2.53 5.24
N ASP A 137 10.89 -1.26 4.90
CA ASP A 137 10.58 -0.19 5.85
C ASP A 137 9.07 0.09 5.91
N SER A 138 8.30 -0.87 6.43
CA SER A 138 6.84 -0.77 6.44
C SER A 138 6.28 0.38 7.28
N GLY A 139 7.08 0.98 8.18
CA GLY A 139 6.69 2.16 8.94
C GLY A 139 6.60 3.42 8.09
N SER A 140 7.43 3.51 7.04
CA SER A 140 7.48 4.63 6.12
C SER A 140 6.33 4.57 5.12
N SER A 141 5.45 5.57 5.15
CA SER A 141 4.38 5.74 4.15
C SER A 141 4.93 5.84 2.72
N ARG A 142 6.14 6.38 2.54
CA ARG A 142 6.80 6.43 1.22
C ARG A 142 7.25 5.05 0.73
N ALA A 143 7.67 4.17 1.64
CA ALA A 143 8.11 2.83 1.28
C ALA A 143 6.96 1.98 0.71
N TRP A 144 5.71 2.25 1.08
CA TRP A 144 4.54 1.60 0.47
C TRP A 144 4.37 1.92 -1.02
N ARG A 145 4.90 3.05 -1.48
CA ARG A 145 4.99 3.39 -2.90
C ARG A 145 6.21 2.78 -3.58
N THR A 146 7.37 2.84 -2.92
CA THR A 146 8.66 2.54 -3.58
C THR A 146 9.19 1.13 -3.34
N GLY A 147 8.64 0.41 -2.36
CA GLY A 147 9.18 -0.86 -1.86
C GLY A 147 8.28 -2.07 -2.05
N VAL A 148 7.14 -1.92 -2.74
CA VAL A 148 6.23 -3.04 -3.06
C VAL A 148 6.37 -3.57 -4.50
N GLY A 149 7.21 -2.92 -5.32
CA GLY A 149 7.49 -3.32 -6.70
C GLY A 149 6.29 -3.12 -7.63
N ASP A 150 6.04 -4.09 -8.50
CA ASP A 150 4.99 -4.05 -9.52
C ASP A 150 3.56 -4.06 -8.95
N ARG A 151 3.41 -4.29 -7.64
CA ARG A 151 2.14 -4.18 -6.93
C ARG A 151 1.75 -2.75 -6.57
N TRP A 152 2.57 -1.77 -6.94
CA TRP A 152 2.22 -0.36 -6.81
C TRP A 152 1.46 0.12 -8.04
N HIS A 153 0.28 0.68 -7.82
CA HIS A 153 -0.58 1.26 -8.84
C HIS A 153 -0.55 2.78 -8.66
N PRO A 154 0.11 3.53 -9.57
CA PRO A 154 0.02 4.98 -9.57
C PRO A 154 -1.44 5.42 -9.72
N TYR A 155 -1.80 6.55 -9.11
CA TYR A 155 -3.14 7.09 -9.25
C TYR A 155 -3.51 7.25 -10.73
N ALA A 156 -4.62 6.61 -11.12
CA ALA A 156 -5.33 6.83 -12.37
C ALA A 156 -6.84 6.91 -12.08
N ALA A 157 -7.55 7.74 -12.83
CA ALA A 157 -8.97 8.03 -12.54
C ALA A 157 -9.89 6.81 -12.68
N ASP A 158 -9.52 5.90 -13.56
CA ASP A 158 -10.21 4.67 -13.94
C ASP A 158 -9.69 3.42 -13.24
N ASP A 159 -8.58 3.53 -12.51
CA ASP A 159 -7.99 2.43 -11.72
C ASP A 159 -8.28 2.65 -10.23
N LEU A 160 -9.38 2.07 -9.74
CA LEU A 160 -9.77 2.18 -8.34
C LEU A 160 -9.09 1.08 -7.51
N PRO A 161 -8.68 1.38 -6.26
CA PRO A 161 -8.25 0.34 -5.36
C PRO A 161 -9.40 -0.62 -5.04
N LEU A 162 -9.07 -1.82 -4.57
CA LEU A 162 -10.00 -2.80 -4.05
C LEU A 162 -9.95 -2.84 -2.51
N PRO A 163 -10.99 -3.36 -1.85
CA PRO A 163 -10.91 -3.69 -0.43
C PRO A 163 -9.69 -4.56 -0.12
N GLY A 164 -8.98 -4.20 0.94
CA GLY A 164 -7.71 -4.82 1.35
C GLY A 164 -6.45 -4.12 0.82
N ASP A 165 -6.54 -3.24 -0.17
CA ASP A 165 -5.38 -2.48 -0.67
C ASP A 165 -4.93 -1.39 0.32
N VAL A 166 -3.72 -0.88 0.12
CA VAL A 166 -3.17 0.21 0.92
C VAL A 166 -3.06 1.46 0.08
N LEU A 167 -3.92 2.43 0.38
CA LEU A 167 -3.93 3.75 -0.22
C LEU A 167 -2.78 4.60 0.31
N MET A 168 -2.12 5.39 -0.54
CA MET A 168 -1.04 6.31 -0.12
C MET A 168 -1.27 7.72 -0.66
N TRP A 169 -1.11 8.72 0.20
CA TRP A 169 -1.13 10.14 -0.19
C TRP A 169 0.01 10.92 0.45
N ALA A 170 0.42 12.00 -0.21
CA ALA A 170 1.46 12.89 0.28
C ALA A 170 1.19 14.32 -0.18
N GLY A 171 1.73 15.31 0.55
CA GLY A 171 1.82 16.68 0.07
C GLY A 171 3.18 16.95 -0.60
N ARG A 172 3.29 18.09 -1.29
CA ARG A 172 4.58 18.52 -1.84
C ARG A 172 5.59 18.74 -0.71
N GLY A 173 6.64 17.94 -0.67
CA GLY A 173 7.72 18.05 0.32
C GLY A 173 7.37 17.62 1.75
N THR A 174 6.24 16.95 1.97
CA THR A 174 5.81 16.48 3.31
C THR A 174 5.87 14.95 3.44
N ALA A 175 5.89 14.48 4.70
CA ALA A 175 5.72 13.06 4.99
C ALA A 175 4.33 12.59 4.53
N GLY A 176 4.28 11.47 3.80
CA GLY A 176 3.03 10.88 3.33
C GLY A 176 2.25 10.18 4.44
N HIS A 177 1.09 9.64 4.11
CA HIS A 177 0.27 8.80 4.96
C HIS A 177 -0.27 7.61 4.16
N VAL A 178 -0.60 6.53 4.86
CA VAL A 178 -1.22 5.36 4.26
C VAL A 178 -2.44 4.91 5.06
N GLY A 179 -3.44 4.37 4.35
CA GLY A 179 -4.67 3.84 4.93
C GLY A 179 -5.09 2.55 4.24
N VAL A 180 -5.67 1.61 4.98
CA VAL A 180 -6.16 0.35 4.40
C VAL A 180 -7.56 0.57 3.86
N VAL A 181 -7.81 0.20 2.61
CA VAL A 181 -9.11 0.31 1.96
C VAL A 181 -10.04 -0.74 2.55
N ALA A 182 -11.10 -0.29 3.21
CA ALA A 182 -12.10 -1.14 3.85
C ALA A 182 -13.33 -1.36 2.97
N ALA A 183 -13.67 -0.39 2.12
CA ALA A 183 -14.77 -0.50 1.16
C ALA A 183 -14.60 0.48 0.00
N VAL A 184 -15.16 0.11 -1.15
CA VAL A 184 -15.26 0.95 -2.34
C VAL A 184 -16.71 0.90 -2.85
N SER A 185 -17.30 2.06 -3.12
CA SER A 185 -18.66 2.19 -3.63
C SER A 185 -18.73 3.32 -4.65
N GLY A 186 -18.86 2.97 -5.93
CA GLY A 186 -18.64 3.93 -7.02
C GLY A 186 -17.25 4.58 -6.90
N THR A 187 -17.20 5.90 -6.91
CA THR A 187 -15.96 6.68 -6.71
C THR A 187 -15.57 6.87 -5.25
N ARG A 188 -16.42 6.45 -4.29
CA ARG A 188 -16.15 6.69 -2.87
C ARG A 188 -15.29 5.56 -2.29
N ILE A 189 -14.11 5.93 -1.81
CA ILE A 189 -13.18 5.04 -1.11
C ILE A 189 -13.33 5.26 0.40
N THR A 190 -13.56 4.18 1.13
CA THR A 190 -13.56 4.18 2.60
C THR A 190 -12.32 3.46 3.09
N THR A 191 -11.51 4.16 3.88
CA THR A 191 -10.30 3.61 4.51
C THR A 191 -10.46 3.53 6.02
N VAL A 192 -9.65 2.68 6.63
CA VAL A 192 -9.34 2.73 8.05
C VAL A 192 -7.84 2.91 8.20
N GLU A 193 -7.45 3.83 9.06
CA GLU A 193 -6.09 4.35 9.07
C GLU A 193 -5.62 4.46 10.51
N GLY A 194 -4.35 4.16 10.71
CA GLY A 194 -3.65 4.48 11.95
C GLY A 194 -3.10 5.90 11.92
N ASN A 195 -2.81 6.45 13.09
CA ASN A 195 -2.15 7.76 13.24
C ASN A 195 -2.96 8.92 12.66
N THR A 196 -4.28 8.89 12.90
CA THR A 196 -5.24 9.89 12.41
C THR A 196 -6.32 10.12 13.47
N GLY A 197 -7.37 10.88 13.12
CA GLY A 197 -8.55 11.07 13.96
C GLY A 197 -8.36 12.09 15.10
N TYR A 198 -9.25 12.00 16.10
CA TYR A 198 -9.45 13.03 17.13
C TYR A 198 -8.19 13.37 17.94
N HIS A 199 -7.44 12.35 18.33
CA HIS A 199 -6.19 12.55 19.08
C HIS A 199 -4.96 12.64 18.18
N LYS A 200 -5.13 12.67 16.85
CA LYS A 200 -4.06 12.51 15.84
C LYS A 200 -3.25 11.20 15.94
N ASP A 201 -3.49 10.43 17.00
CA ASP A 201 -2.89 9.13 17.32
C ASP A 201 -3.96 8.03 17.47
N SER A 202 -5.09 8.14 16.76
CA SER A 202 -6.16 7.14 16.77
C SER A 202 -6.15 6.28 15.51
N ILE A 203 -6.83 5.14 15.61
CA ILE A 203 -7.37 4.45 14.44
C ILE A 203 -8.67 5.17 14.07
N ALA A 204 -8.89 5.51 12.81
CA ALA A 204 -10.12 6.16 12.38
C ALA A 204 -10.54 5.70 10.99
N ARG A 205 -11.85 5.74 10.74
CA ARG A 205 -12.38 5.65 9.37
C ARG A 205 -12.23 7.00 8.66
N GLN A 206 -11.79 6.98 7.41
CA GLN A 206 -11.85 8.12 6.51
C GLN A 206 -12.60 7.78 5.22
N ARG A 207 -13.01 8.82 4.50
CA ARG A 207 -13.69 8.71 3.22
C ARG A 207 -13.08 9.71 2.24
N TYR A 208 -12.86 9.24 1.03
CA TYR A 208 -12.26 9.97 -0.07
C TYR A 208 -13.08 9.77 -1.34
N GLU A 209 -13.04 10.76 -2.23
CA GLU A 209 -13.63 10.63 -3.57
C GLU A 209 -12.50 10.42 -4.58
N TRP A 210 -12.64 9.39 -5.41
CA TRP A 210 -11.74 9.00 -6.50
C TRP A 210 -12.32 9.46 -7.83
N THR A 211 -11.91 10.64 -8.31
CA THR A 211 -12.54 11.27 -9.48
C THR A 211 -11.50 11.75 -10.48
N GLY A 212 -11.85 11.90 -11.77
CA GLY A 212 -10.92 12.32 -12.82
C GLY A 212 -10.26 13.70 -12.66
N ALA A 213 -10.71 14.53 -11.72
CA ALA A 213 -10.02 15.77 -11.33
C ALA A 213 -8.91 15.54 -10.29
N GLY A 214 -8.62 14.28 -9.96
CA GLY A 214 -7.82 13.87 -8.84
C GLY A 214 -8.65 13.50 -7.61
N PRO A 215 -8.01 12.88 -6.63
CA PRO A 215 -8.63 12.46 -5.38
C PRO A 215 -8.99 13.66 -4.49
N VAL A 216 -10.23 13.74 -4.00
CA VAL A 216 -10.63 14.83 -3.08
C VAL A 216 -10.34 14.44 -1.64
N LEU A 217 -9.21 14.93 -1.12
CA LEU A 217 -8.88 14.86 0.30
C LEU A 217 -9.45 16.08 1.04
N LYS A 218 -9.82 15.90 2.31
CA LYS A 218 -10.22 17.03 3.19
C LYS A 218 -9.10 18.08 3.30
N ASP A 219 -7.85 17.61 3.33
CA ASP A 219 -6.66 18.44 3.26
C ASP A 219 -6.20 18.56 1.80
N ARG A 220 -6.55 19.66 1.16
CA ARG A 220 -6.24 19.94 -0.25
C ARG A 220 -4.75 20.19 -0.53
N THR A 221 -3.89 20.19 0.51
CA THR A 221 -2.43 20.29 0.33
C THR A 221 -1.79 18.93 0.02
N LYS A 222 -2.56 17.85 0.13
CA LYS A 222 -2.13 16.47 -0.14
C LYS A 222 -2.89 15.93 -1.35
N THR A 223 -2.27 14.97 -2.02
CA THR A 223 -2.89 14.22 -3.12
C THR A 223 -2.64 12.74 -2.96
N ILE A 224 -3.65 11.91 -3.25
CA ILE A 224 -3.46 10.46 -3.40
C ILE A 224 -2.48 10.24 -4.53
N GLN A 225 -1.45 9.46 -4.23
CA GLN A 225 -0.38 9.11 -5.15
C GLN A 225 -0.69 7.81 -5.89
N GLY A 226 -1.52 6.95 -5.30
CA GLY A 226 -1.86 5.62 -5.79
C GLY A 226 -2.18 4.67 -4.63
N PHE A 227 -2.14 3.38 -4.91
CA PHE A 227 -2.34 2.32 -3.93
C PHE A 227 -1.38 1.15 -4.16
N ALA A 228 -1.12 0.40 -3.09
CA ALA A 228 -0.42 -0.87 -3.16
C ALA A 228 -1.43 -2.01 -3.07
N SER A 229 -1.38 -2.91 -4.05
CA SER A 229 -2.04 -4.21 -3.99
C SER A 229 -1.17 -5.21 -3.24
N ARG A 230 -1.80 -6.17 -2.56
CA ARG A 230 -1.07 -7.30 -1.98
C ARG A 230 -0.76 -8.38 -3.04
N PHE A 231 -1.56 -8.42 -4.09
CA PHE A 231 -1.58 -9.43 -5.15
C PHE A 231 -1.13 -8.77 -6.45
#